data_AF-A0A1Q8TP94-F1
#
_entry.id   AF-A0A1Q8TP94-F1
#
_cell.length_a   1.000
_cell.length_b   1.000
_cell.length_c   1.000
_cell.angle_alpha   90.00
_cell.angle_beta   90.00
_cell.angle_gamma   90.00
#
_symmetry.space_group_name_H-M   'P 1'
#
loop_
_entity.id
_entity.type
_entity.pdbx_description
1 polymer ?
#
loop_
_entity_poly.entity_id
_entity_poly.type
_entity_poly.pdbx_seq_one_letter_code
_entity_poly.pdbx_strand_id
1 'polypeptide(L)'
;MADQHARTVSQDHGDGVPDEAFDALMESAQTLMAYEKQMPALLAEPERARSERIIFWSWRIQSTVALALIITMHLLGSAGGWYFLVVPHLLATLAGWPLKATVNNHLARRNASIGLHVLGVVLVLVVLGVVPAWLVAVLVVGWFVVAVAAADGQEAGK
;
A
#
# COMPACT_ATOMS: atom_id res chain seq x y z
N MET A 1 -50.20 44.15 18.25
CA MET A 1 -49.00 43.43 17.78
C MET A 1 -49.01 43.33 16.25
N ALA A 2 -48.99 44.46 15.54
CA ALA A 2 -48.95 44.50 14.07
C ALA A 2 -47.96 45.57 13.55
N ASP A 3 -47.66 46.59 14.36
CA ASP A 3 -46.77 47.69 13.97
C ASP A 3 -45.26 47.39 14.08
N GLN A 4 -44.86 46.25 14.64
CA GLN A 4 -43.43 45.91 14.78
C GLN A 4 -42.85 45.20 13.54
N HIS A 5 -43.69 44.56 12.71
CA HIS A 5 -43.26 43.88 11.49
C HIS A 5 -43.17 44.81 10.27
N ALA A 6 -43.74 46.02 10.34
CA ALA A 6 -43.65 47.00 9.25
C ALA A 6 -42.33 47.79 9.26
N ARG A 7 -41.56 47.76 10.36
CA ARG A 7 -40.31 48.54 10.50
C ARG A 7 -39.05 47.82 10.02
N THR A 8 -39.11 46.51 9.76
CA THR A 8 -37.93 45.76 9.27
C THR A 8 -37.82 45.70 7.75
N VAL A 9 -38.80 46.21 7.01
CA VAL A 9 -38.82 46.16 5.53
C VAL A 9 -38.31 47.45 4.89
N SER A 10 -38.17 48.54 5.65
CA SER A 10 -37.75 49.85 5.11
C SER A 10 -36.28 50.21 5.37
N GLN A 11 -35.40 49.21 5.54
CA GLN A 11 -33.95 49.42 5.63
C GLN A 11 -33.20 48.41 4.76
N ASP A 12 -33.71 48.22 3.54
CA ASP A 12 -33.06 47.44 2.49
C ASP A 12 -32.82 48.34 1.29
N HIS A 13 -31.95 49.36 1.43
CA HIS A 13 -31.38 50.11 0.32
C HIS A 13 -30.05 50.74 0.75
N GLY A 14 -28.95 50.12 0.30
CA GLY A 14 -27.61 50.70 0.34
C GLY A 14 -26.76 50.23 1.52
N ASP A 15 -25.97 49.17 1.31
CA ASP A 15 -24.52 49.29 1.38
C ASP A 15 -23.90 47.98 0.87
N GLY A 16 -22.86 48.12 0.05
CA GLY A 16 -22.13 46.98 -0.49
C GLY A 16 -21.64 46.06 0.63
N VAL A 17 -21.37 44.79 0.29
CA VAL A 17 -20.67 43.89 1.20
C VAL A 17 -19.48 44.67 1.77
N PRO A 18 -19.39 44.88 3.11
CA PRO A 18 -18.30 45.67 3.67
C PRO A 18 -16.99 45.01 3.25
N ASP A 19 -16.06 45.79 2.72
CA ASP A 19 -14.81 45.29 2.13
C ASP A 19 -14.08 44.34 3.10
N GLU A 20 -14.18 44.58 4.41
CA GLU A 20 -13.67 43.71 5.48
C GLU A 20 -14.27 42.28 5.47
N ALA A 21 -15.56 42.13 5.17
CA ALA A 21 -16.21 40.82 5.04
C ALA A 21 -15.80 40.10 3.75
N PHE A 22 -15.54 40.85 2.68
CA PHE A 22 -15.02 40.31 1.43
C PHE A 22 -13.54 39.88 1.57
N ASP A 23 -12.73 40.66 2.28
CA ASP A 23 -11.33 40.36 2.58
C ASP A 23 -11.21 39.13 3.48
N ALA A 24 -12.05 39.01 4.53
CA ALA A 24 -12.10 37.80 5.37
C ALA A 24 -12.52 36.55 4.57
N LEU A 25 -13.43 36.71 3.61
CA LEU A 25 -13.82 35.63 2.70
C LEU A 25 -12.68 35.26 1.74
N MET A 26 -11.96 36.25 1.23
CA MET A 26 -10.82 36.05 0.32
C MET A 26 -9.64 35.38 1.04
N GLU A 27 -9.35 35.79 2.27
CA GLU A 27 -8.30 35.20 3.11
C GLU A 27 -8.63 33.74 3.47
N SER A 28 -9.89 33.45 3.83
CA SER A 28 -10.33 32.08 4.08
C SER A 28 -10.31 31.23 2.80
N ALA A 29 -10.67 31.78 1.64
CA ALA A 29 -10.58 31.09 0.35
C ALA A 29 -9.11 30.81 -0.06
N GLN A 30 -8.19 31.76 0.18
CA GLN A 30 -6.76 31.57 -0.06
C GLN A 30 -6.15 30.53 0.88
N THR A 31 -6.54 30.55 2.16
CA THR A 31 -6.12 29.56 3.15
C THR A 31 -6.64 28.18 2.78
N LEU A 32 -7.89 28.07 2.34
CA LEU A 32 -8.48 26.82 1.87
C LEU A 32 -7.78 26.30 0.61
N MET A 33 -7.47 27.16 -0.36
CA MET A 33 -6.69 26.80 -1.56
C MET A 33 -5.27 26.37 -1.21
N ALA A 34 -4.62 27.03 -0.25
CA ALA A 34 -3.29 26.63 0.22
C ALA A 34 -3.34 25.27 0.92
N TYR A 35 -4.38 25.04 1.72
CA TYR A 35 -4.62 23.76 2.39
C TYR A 35 -4.97 22.66 1.39
N GLU A 36 -5.77 22.93 0.37
CA GLU A 36 -6.12 22.00 -0.72
C GLU A 36 -4.88 21.63 -1.55
N LYS A 37 -3.98 22.59 -1.81
CA LYS A 37 -2.68 22.33 -2.46
C LYS A 37 -1.73 21.51 -1.59
N GLN A 38 -1.83 21.63 -0.27
CA GLN A 38 -1.00 20.88 0.70
C GLN A 38 -1.61 19.52 1.10
N MET A 39 -2.92 19.35 0.96
CA MET A 39 -3.67 18.13 1.27
C MET A 39 -3.11 16.87 0.61
N PRO A 40 -2.79 16.84 -0.70
CA PRO A 40 -2.22 15.66 -1.33
C PRO A 40 -0.84 15.31 -0.77
N ALA A 41 -0.04 16.30 -0.34
CA ALA A 41 1.25 16.06 0.29
C ALA A 41 1.10 15.52 1.72
N LEU A 42 0.17 16.07 2.50
CA LEU A 42 -0.13 15.63 3.87
C LEU A 42 -0.76 14.22 3.93
N LEU A 43 -1.48 13.80 2.89
CA LEU A 43 -2.04 12.45 2.78
C LEU A 43 -1.07 11.42 2.20
N ALA A 44 -0.12 11.85 1.36
CA ALA A 44 0.90 10.96 0.80
C ALA A 44 1.87 10.40 1.86
N GLU A 45 2.15 11.15 2.91
CA GLU A 45 3.09 10.76 3.98
C GLU A 45 2.56 9.64 4.90
N PRO A 46 1.32 9.68 5.44
CA PRO A 46 0.76 8.58 6.22
C PRO A 46 0.49 7.33 5.39
N GLU A 47 0.07 7.45 4.13
CA GLU A 47 -0.07 6.30 3.23
C GLU A 47 1.27 5.62 2.93
N ARG A 48 2.34 6.42 2.81
CA ARG A 48 3.70 5.92 2.65
C ARG A 48 4.17 5.15 3.88
N ALA A 49 4.03 5.73 5.07
CA ALA A 49 4.43 5.06 6.32
C ALA A 49 3.66 3.74 6.53
N ARG A 50 2.37 3.72 6.15
CA ARG A 50 1.54 2.51 6.17
C ARG A 50 2.02 1.48 5.16
N SER A 51 2.33 1.90 3.94
CA SER A 51 2.82 1.03 2.87
C SER A 51 4.19 0.44 3.21
N GLU A 52 5.12 1.24 3.74
CA GLU A 52 6.42 0.78 4.23
C GLU A 52 6.26 -0.29 5.32
N ARG A 53 5.35 -0.07 6.29
CA ARG A 53 5.07 -1.04 7.34
C ARG A 53 4.49 -2.34 6.79
N ILE A 54 3.55 -2.26 5.84
CA ILE A 54 2.95 -3.44 5.18
C ILE A 54 4.01 -4.23 4.43
N ILE A 55 4.86 -3.57 3.65
CA ILE A 55 5.95 -4.20 2.91
C ILE A 55 6.90 -4.88 3.90
N PHE A 56 7.37 -4.14 4.91
CA PHE A 56 8.29 -4.65 5.93
C PHE A 56 7.79 -5.91 6.63
N TRP A 57 6.51 -5.94 7.01
CA TRP A 57 5.92 -7.10 7.68
C TRP A 57 5.59 -8.24 6.73
N SER A 58 5.19 -7.94 5.49
CA SER A 58 4.83 -8.96 4.50
C SER A 58 6.01 -9.87 4.15
N TRP A 59 7.19 -9.29 3.92
CA TRP A 59 8.40 -10.07 3.64
C TRP A 59 8.78 -10.99 4.81
N ARG A 60 8.63 -10.52 6.05
CA ARG A 60 8.92 -11.31 7.27
C ARG A 60 7.94 -12.45 7.46
N ILE A 61 6.64 -12.19 7.29
CA ILE A 61 5.61 -13.22 7.41
C ILE A 61 5.85 -14.31 6.37
N GLN A 62 6.18 -13.95 5.12
CA GLN A 62 6.48 -14.93 4.09
C GLN A 62 7.72 -15.77 4.40
N SER A 63 8.79 -15.16 4.93
CA SER A 63 9.97 -15.92 5.39
C SER A 63 9.61 -16.89 6.53
N THR A 64 8.77 -16.48 7.49
CA THR A 64 8.29 -17.35 8.56
C THR A 64 7.45 -18.50 8.03
N VAL A 65 6.57 -18.27 7.06
CA VAL A 65 5.77 -19.33 6.41
C VAL A 65 6.66 -20.34 5.70
N ALA A 66 7.65 -19.87 4.94
CA ALA A 66 8.59 -20.74 4.25
C ALA A 66 9.41 -21.58 5.24
N LEU A 67 9.87 -20.97 6.34
CA LEU A 67 10.58 -21.69 7.40
C LEU A 67 9.68 -22.74 8.09
N ALA A 68 8.42 -22.40 8.37
CA ALA A 68 7.45 -23.33 8.93
C ALA A 68 7.23 -24.53 8.00
N LEU A 69 7.08 -24.31 6.69
CA LEU A 69 6.97 -25.39 5.71
C LEU A 69 8.19 -26.31 5.72
N ILE A 70 9.41 -25.75 5.78
CA ILE A 70 10.66 -26.55 5.87
C ILE A 70 10.63 -27.45 7.11
N ILE A 71 10.25 -26.90 8.26
CA ILE A 71 10.17 -27.64 9.53
C ILE A 71 9.09 -28.73 9.43
N THR A 72 7.90 -28.39 8.94
CA THR A 72 6.81 -29.36 8.77
C THR A 72 7.20 -30.51 7.84
N MET A 73 7.79 -30.22 6.69
CA MET A 73 8.27 -31.24 5.76
C MET A 73 9.32 -32.15 6.40
N HIS A 74 10.23 -31.57 7.20
CA HIS A 74 11.26 -32.32 7.91
C HIS A 74 10.64 -33.25 8.96
N LEU A 75 9.69 -32.74 9.76
CA LEU A 75 9.00 -33.52 10.81
C LEU A 75 8.13 -34.64 10.25
N LEU A 76 7.47 -34.41 9.12
CA LEU A 76 6.61 -35.42 8.48
C LEU A 76 7.41 -36.52 7.77
N GLY A 77 8.74 -36.41 7.67
CA GLY A 77 9.55 -37.29 6.80
C GLY A 77 9.19 -37.13 5.31
N SER A 78 8.34 -36.15 5.01
CA SER A 78 7.85 -35.78 3.69
C SER A 78 8.88 -34.90 2.98
N ALA A 79 10.13 -35.35 2.96
CA ALA A 79 11.22 -34.75 2.20
C ALA A 79 11.04 -34.94 0.68
N GLY A 80 9.81 -35.23 0.22
CA GLY A 80 9.44 -35.48 -1.16
C GLY A 80 9.64 -34.24 -2.01
N GLY A 81 10.87 -33.99 -2.47
CA GLY A 81 11.25 -33.07 -3.53
C GLY A 81 11.09 -31.58 -3.24
N TRP A 82 10.01 -31.12 -2.60
CA TRP A 82 9.57 -29.72 -2.64
C TRP A 82 10.51 -28.69 -1.99
N TYR A 83 11.59 -29.12 -1.33
CA TYR A 83 12.65 -28.22 -0.89
C TYR A 83 13.20 -27.36 -2.03
N PHE A 84 13.23 -27.87 -3.28
CA PHE A 84 13.65 -27.07 -4.43
C PHE A 84 12.72 -25.87 -4.72
N LEU A 85 11.50 -25.84 -4.19
CA LEU A 85 10.60 -24.68 -4.26
C LEU A 85 10.69 -23.83 -3.00
N VAL A 86 10.62 -24.46 -1.82
CA VAL A 86 10.52 -23.74 -0.55
C VAL A 86 11.82 -23.02 -0.20
N VAL A 87 12.99 -23.62 -0.51
CA VAL A 87 14.29 -23.01 -0.21
C VAL A 87 14.53 -21.75 -1.06
N PRO A 88 14.37 -21.77 -2.41
CA PRO A 88 14.48 -20.55 -3.19
C PRO A 88 13.45 -19.48 -2.79
N HIS A 89 12.24 -19.88 -2.42
CA HIS A 89 11.23 -18.95 -1.91
C HIS A 89 11.67 -18.27 -0.61
N LEU A 90 12.24 -19.03 0.34
CA LEU A 90 12.80 -18.48 1.57
C LEU A 90 13.94 -17.50 1.26
N LEU A 91 14.87 -17.86 0.38
CA LEU A 91 15.98 -16.99 0.00
C LEU A 91 15.50 -15.69 -0.66
N ALA A 92 14.52 -15.79 -1.56
CA ALA A 92 13.92 -14.61 -2.20
C ALA A 92 13.21 -13.71 -1.18
N THR A 93 12.50 -14.29 -0.21
CA THR A 93 11.80 -13.50 0.81
C THR A 93 12.78 -12.83 1.78
N LEU A 94 13.88 -13.49 2.14
CA LEU A 94 14.98 -12.91 2.92
C LEU A 94 15.70 -11.78 2.17
N ALA A 95 15.97 -11.96 0.87
CA ALA A 95 16.56 -10.92 0.02
C ALA A 95 15.68 -9.67 -0.07
N GLY A 96 14.38 -9.80 0.17
CA GLY A 96 13.44 -8.67 0.22
C GLY A 96 13.42 -7.90 1.55
N TRP A 97 14.05 -8.39 2.62
CA TRP A 97 14.08 -7.70 3.92
C TRP A 97 14.68 -6.28 3.91
N PRO A 98 15.77 -5.98 3.18
CA PRO A 98 16.35 -4.62 3.14
C PRO A 98 15.60 -3.65 2.21
N LEU A 99 14.56 -4.09 1.50
CA LEU A 99 13.84 -3.26 0.52
C LEU A 99 13.04 -2.14 1.23
N LYS A 100 13.54 -0.89 1.15
CA LYS A 100 12.82 0.33 1.60
C LYS A 100 11.94 0.94 0.52
N ALA A 101 10.65 1.13 0.77
CA ALA A 101 9.77 1.78 -0.20
C ALA A 101 10.12 3.27 -0.32
N THR A 102 10.32 3.74 -1.55
CA THR A 102 10.51 5.16 -1.86
C THR A 102 9.19 5.75 -2.38
N VAL A 103 9.06 7.08 -2.37
CA VAL A 103 7.83 7.79 -2.79
C VAL A 103 7.39 7.37 -4.20
N ASN A 104 8.34 7.17 -5.11
CA ASN A 104 8.05 6.81 -6.50
C ASN A 104 7.64 5.33 -6.69
N ASN A 105 8.02 4.45 -5.76
CA ASN A 105 7.95 2.99 -5.98
C ASN A 105 7.07 2.25 -4.96
N HIS A 106 6.40 2.97 -4.06
CA HIS A 106 5.60 2.36 -3.00
C HIS A 106 4.42 1.54 -3.54
N LEU A 107 3.75 1.97 -4.61
CA LEU A 107 2.66 1.22 -5.26
C LEU A 107 3.16 -0.06 -5.93
N ALA A 108 4.26 0.02 -6.69
CA ALA A 108 4.87 -1.15 -7.34
C ALA A 108 5.28 -2.20 -6.28
N ARG A 109 5.89 -1.76 -5.19
CA ARG A 109 6.27 -2.65 -4.07
C ARG A 109 5.08 -3.19 -3.30
N ARG A 110 4.00 -2.41 -3.15
CA ARG A 110 2.74 -2.89 -2.57
C ARG A 110 2.15 -4.00 -3.43
N ASN A 111 2.08 -3.81 -4.74
CA ASN A 111 1.56 -4.82 -5.67
C ASN A 111 2.45 -6.07 -5.70
N ALA A 112 3.78 -5.91 -5.70
CA ALA A 112 4.74 -7.01 -5.59
C ALA A 112 4.53 -7.79 -4.27
N SER A 113 4.32 -7.09 -3.15
CA SER A 113 4.05 -7.71 -1.86
C SER A 113 2.72 -8.47 -1.83
N ILE A 114 1.66 -7.95 -2.48
CA ILE A 114 0.38 -8.65 -2.60
C ILE A 114 0.55 -9.90 -3.47
N GLY A 115 1.22 -9.77 -4.62
CA GLY A 115 1.53 -10.89 -5.50
C GLY A 115 2.33 -11.99 -4.79
N LEU A 116 3.30 -11.59 -3.96
CA LEU A 116 4.08 -12.52 -3.15
C LEU A 116 3.21 -13.31 -2.16
N HIS A 117 2.18 -12.69 -1.57
CA HIS A 117 1.25 -13.42 -0.70
C HIS A 117 0.40 -14.43 -1.46
N VAL A 118 -0.11 -14.06 -2.63
CA VAL A 118 -0.84 -15.00 -3.50
C VAL A 118 0.05 -16.18 -3.87
N LEU A 119 1.30 -15.93 -4.26
CA LEU A 119 2.27 -16.99 -4.57
C LEU A 119 2.60 -17.84 -3.34
N GLY A 120 2.74 -17.24 -2.16
CA GLY A 120 2.97 -17.97 -0.92
C GLY A 120 1.82 -18.93 -0.58
N VAL A 121 0.56 -18.51 -0.77
CA VAL A 121 -0.61 -19.38 -0.59
C VAL A 121 -0.57 -20.54 -1.60
N VAL A 122 -0.32 -20.26 -2.88
CA VAL A 122 -0.23 -21.31 -3.91
C VAL A 122 0.91 -22.28 -3.59
N LEU A 123 2.06 -21.79 -3.12
CA LEU A 123 3.19 -22.62 -2.70
C LEU A 123 2.78 -23.57 -1.57
N VAL A 124 2.13 -23.07 -0.52
CA VAL A 124 1.63 -23.89 0.59
C VAL A 124 0.70 -24.98 0.07
N LEU A 125 -0.27 -24.62 -0.78
CA LEU A 125 -1.22 -25.58 -1.34
C LEU A 125 -0.54 -26.67 -2.18
N VAL A 126 0.45 -26.31 -3.00
CA VAL A 126 1.21 -27.27 -3.82
C VAL A 126 2.02 -28.20 -2.92
N VAL A 127 2.75 -27.65 -1.96
CA VAL A 127 3.62 -28.43 -1.04
C VAL A 127 2.80 -29.41 -0.20
N LEU A 128 1.61 -29.02 0.24
CA LEU A 128 0.70 -29.88 0.98
C LEU A 128 -0.10 -30.85 0.07
N GLY A 129 0.08 -30.79 -1.24
CA GLY A 129 -0.60 -31.67 -2.20
C GLY A 129 -2.10 -31.40 -2.37
N VAL A 130 -2.57 -30.22 -1.98
CA VAL A 130 -3.99 -29.81 -2.08
C VAL A 130 -4.38 -29.45 -3.51
N VAL A 131 -3.42 -28.98 -4.31
CA VAL A 131 -3.61 -28.53 -5.70
C VAL A 131 -2.63 -29.23 -6.64
N PRO A 132 -2.92 -29.30 -7.95
CA PRO A 132 -2.08 -30.05 -8.88
C PRO A 132 -0.70 -29.44 -9.09
N ALA A 133 0.31 -30.31 -9.26
CA ALA A 133 1.72 -29.95 -9.38
C ALA A 133 2.06 -29.07 -10.61
N TRP A 134 1.22 -29.01 -11.65
CA TRP A 134 1.49 -28.14 -12.81
C TRP A 134 1.47 -26.64 -12.45
N LEU A 135 0.84 -26.27 -11.33
CA LEU A 135 0.87 -24.90 -10.80
C LEU A 135 2.28 -24.46 -10.36
N VAL A 136 3.25 -25.36 -10.31
CA VAL A 136 4.67 -25.00 -10.16
C VAL A 136 5.14 -24.08 -11.30
N ALA A 137 4.66 -24.26 -12.53
CA ALA A 137 5.00 -23.36 -13.62
C ALA A 137 4.50 -21.93 -13.35
N VAL A 138 3.29 -21.80 -12.77
CA VAL A 138 2.71 -20.51 -12.38
C VAL A 138 3.53 -19.87 -11.26
N LEU A 139 4.01 -20.64 -10.28
CA LEU A 139 4.90 -20.14 -9.22
C LEU A 139 6.20 -19.58 -9.79
N VAL A 140 6.84 -20.30 -10.71
CA VAL A 140 8.08 -19.86 -11.35
C VAL A 140 7.87 -18.56 -12.11
N VAL A 141 6.83 -18.49 -12.97
CA VAL A 141 6.52 -17.27 -13.72
C VAL A 141 6.17 -16.12 -12.78
N GLY A 142 5.36 -16.38 -11.75
CA GLY A 142 4.99 -15.38 -10.76
C GLY A 142 6.17 -14.81 -9.99
N TRP A 143 7.15 -15.64 -9.62
CA TRP A 143 8.39 -15.15 -9.00
C TRP A 143 9.18 -14.22 -9.91
N PHE A 144 9.27 -14.52 -11.20
CA PHE A 144 9.92 -13.61 -12.16
C PHE A 144 9.21 -12.26 -12.22
N VAL A 145 7.87 -12.25 -12.29
CA VAL A 145 7.09 -11.00 -12.32
C VAL A 145 7.29 -10.18 -11.04
N VAL A 146 7.23 -10.83 -9.87
CA VAL A 146 7.45 -10.17 -8.58
C VAL A 146 8.89 -9.65 -8.46
N ALA A 147 9.87 -10.41 -8.96
CA ALA A 147 11.27 -10.00 -8.94
C ALA A 147 11.52 -8.76 -9.82
N VAL A 148 10.98 -8.72 -11.03
CA VAL A 148 11.07 -7.55 -11.92
C VAL A 148 10.40 -6.34 -11.28
N ALA A 149 9.17 -6.50 -10.78
CA ALA A 149 8.45 -5.41 -10.12
C ALA A 149 9.16 -4.89 -8.85
N ALA A 150 9.89 -5.76 -8.14
CA ALA A 150 10.71 -5.38 -7.00
C ALA A 150 12.01 -4.66 -7.41
N ALA A 151 12.61 -5.05 -8.53
CA ALA A 151 13.87 -4.52 -9.05
C ALA A 151 13.70 -3.15 -9.73
N ASP A 152 12.65 -2.95 -10.54
CA ASP A 152 12.31 -1.65 -11.14
C ASP A 152 12.14 -0.57 -10.04
N GLY A 153 11.65 -1.02 -8.87
CA GLY A 153 11.52 -0.19 -7.68
C GLY A 153 12.83 0.19 -6.97
N GLN A 154 14.00 -0.30 -7.40
CA GLN A 154 15.32 0.07 -6.88
C GLN A 154 16.08 1.02 -7.81
N GLU A 155 15.90 0.94 -9.12
CA GLU A 155 16.67 1.74 -10.08
C GLU A 155 16.22 3.21 -10.13
N ALA A 156 14.93 3.49 -9.93
CA ALA A 156 14.40 4.86 -9.92
C ALA A 156 14.78 5.70 -8.67
N GLY A 157 15.75 5.25 -7.87
CA GLY A 157 16.25 5.93 -6.68
C GLY A 157 17.78 6.10 -6.64
N LYS A 158 18.48 5.83 -7.75
CA LYS A 158 19.90 6.15 -7.93
C LYS A 158 20.09 7.39 -8.79
#